data_AF-A0A2V7N8Q8-F1
#
_entry.id   AF-A0A2V7N8Q8-F1
#
_cell.length_a   1.000
_cell.length_b   1.000
_cell.length_c   1.000
_cell.angle_alpha   90.00
_cell.angle_beta   90.00
_cell.angle_gamma   90.00
#
_symmetry.space_group_name_H-M   'P 1'
#
loop_
_entity.id
_entity.type
_entity.pdbx_description
1 polymer ?
#
loop_
_entity_poly.entity_id
_entity_poly.type
_entity_poly.pdbx_seq_one_letter_code
_entity_poly.pdbx_strand_id
1 'polypeptide(L)'
;MKRIALLALTASLLVGCEKPTGPTTHGSPAFDLSSTRTTFSGEATVVSVTVPSLPPPLSPIILGHAGPLDASGGADRSSLVSVTISKEQTAGLLALDAEVVHAATVAQGNHSRAEASVADANLSVPGYTIHADALSSRAEAKCDGAGGASASGSSEIAGLIVNGTPITVTGQPNQMVSPPPVKIVINEQSGSTSGNPSDITVNALHVTVTDLSGGTLADVVISSSHADITCAGCSSPLGDFVTGGGWINGPSGARANFAVAGGMKNGALWGHLTYIDHGSRGPKVKGTGVTAYTAPDPVNQPTLRHIEGTADIDGASGTYMVDVADNGEPGRDDTFSLKLSSGYTASGKLAGGNIQLHGESPCP
;
A
#
# COMPACT_ATOMS: atom_id res chain seq x y z
N MET A 1 -21.70 -63.93 -24.73
CA MET A 1 -21.42 -63.95 -23.29
C MET A 1 -21.80 -62.59 -22.70
N LYS A 2 -22.61 -62.58 -21.62
CA LYS A 2 -22.81 -61.56 -20.55
C LYS A 2 -22.86 -60.05 -20.95
N ARG A 3 -24.03 -59.35 -20.87
CA ARG A 3 -24.65 -58.65 -19.68
C ARG A 3 -23.85 -57.38 -19.27
N ILE A 4 -24.31 -56.12 -19.20
CA ILE A 4 -25.39 -55.42 -18.41
C ILE A 4 -25.23 -53.89 -18.72
N ALA A 5 -26.23 -53.13 -19.21
CA ALA A 5 -27.18 -52.18 -18.56
C ALA A 5 -26.63 -51.11 -17.57
N LEU A 6 -26.94 -49.80 -17.78
CA LEU A 6 -27.56 -48.83 -16.83
C LEU A 6 -27.60 -47.40 -17.44
N LEU A 7 -28.79 -46.90 -17.79
CA LEU A 7 -29.67 -45.93 -17.09
C LEU A 7 -29.30 -44.45 -17.28
N ALA A 8 -30.10 -43.76 -18.09
CA ALA A 8 -30.23 -42.31 -18.13
C ALA A 8 -31.23 -41.86 -17.06
N LEU A 9 -30.86 -40.88 -16.23
CA LEU A 9 -31.73 -40.25 -15.24
C LEU A 9 -32.11 -38.85 -15.73
N THR A 10 -33.39 -38.64 -15.97
CA THR A 10 -34.03 -37.35 -16.24
C THR A 10 -34.25 -36.60 -14.92
N ALA A 11 -34.00 -35.28 -14.90
CA ALA A 11 -34.41 -34.41 -13.81
C ALA A 11 -35.11 -33.17 -14.37
N SER A 12 -36.40 -33.06 -14.05
CA SER A 12 -37.29 -31.93 -14.35
C SER A 12 -37.08 -30.82 -13.33
N LEU A 13 -36.94 -29.57 -13.77
CA LEU A 13 -36.97 -28.38 -12.90
C LEU A 13 -38.36 -27.72 -12.98
N LEU A 14 -39.00 -27.65 -11.81
CA LEU A 14 -40.27 -26.98 -11.55
C LEU A 14 -40.05 -25.46 -11.46
N VAL A 15 -40.86 -24.72 -12.20
CA VAL A 15 -41.02 -23.26 -12.10
C VAL A 15 -41.94 -22.95 -10.92
N GLY A 16 -41.46 -22.21 -9.94
CA GLY A 16 -42.27 -21.61 -8.88
C GLY A 16 -42.16 -20.09 -8.95
N CYS A 17 -43.27 -19.42 -9.28
CA CYS A 17 -43.46 -17.99 -9.12
C CYS A 17 -43.98 -17.71 -7.71
N GLU A 18 -43.33 -16.83 -6.95
CA GLU A 18 -43.97 -16.17 -5.80
C GLU A 18 -43.68 -14.65 -5.82
N LYS A 19 -44.62 -13.91 -5.24
CA LYS A 19 -45.09 -12.54 -5.53
C LYS A 19 -44.26 -11.42 -4.83
N PRO A 20 -44.23 -10.17 -5.36
CA PRO A 20 -43.41 -9.08 -4.81
C PRO A 20 -44.01 -8.44 -3.55
N THR A 21 -43.15 -8.06 -2.61
CA THR A 21 -43.46 -7.12 -1.51
C THR A 21 -42.71 -5.80 -1.74
N GLY A 22 -43.45 -4.69 -1.60
CA GLY A 22 -42.97 -3.33 -1.78
C GLY A 22 -42.09 -2.81 -0.62
N PRO A 23 -41.69 -1.53 -0.68
CA PRO A 23 -40.38 -1.07 -0.24
C PRO A 23 -40.31 -0.82 1.27
N THR A 24 -39.21 -1.24 1.89
CA THR A 24 -38.73 -0.65 3.15
C THR A 24 -37.52 0.22 2.86
N THR A 25 -37.59 1.44 3.40
CA THR A 25 -36.63 2.53 3.21
C THR A 25 -35.53 2.49 4.27
N HIS A 26 -34.34 2.90 3.82
CA HIS A 26 -33.16 3.40 4.57
C HIS A 26 -32.43 2.46 5.53
N GLY A 27 -31.40 1.79 4.98
CA GLY A 27 -30.07 1.77 5.58
C GLY A 27 -29.08 2.35 4.55
N SER A 28 -28.14 3.18 4.98
CA SER A 28 -27.02 3.68 4.16
C SER A 28 -26.35 2.55 3.39
N PRO A 29 -25.82 2.79 2.18
CA PRO A 29 -25.14 1.74 1.42
C PRO A 29 -24.03 1.14 2.29
N ALA A 30 -24.05 -0.18 2.41
CA ALA A 30 -22.93 -0.92 2.96
C ALA A 30 -21.69 -0.53 2.14
N PHE A 31 -20.66 -0.01 2.82
CA PHE A 31 -19.35 0.18 2.22
C PHE A 31 -18.86 -1.20 1.78
N ASP A 32 -18.86 -1.43 0.48
CA ASP A 32 -18.29 -2.64 -0.12
C ASP A 32 -16.75 -2.47 -0.10
N LEU A 33 -16.13 -2.69 1.07
CA LEU A 33 -14.68 -2.74 1.25
C LEU A 33 -14.12 -4.08 0.77
N SER A 34 -14.57 -4.54 -0.40
CA SER A 34 -14.22 -5.85 -0.95
C SER A 34 -12.87 -5.84 -1.67
N SER A 35 -11.84 -5.39 -0.97
CA SER A 35 -10.49 -5.85 -1.26
C SER A 35 -9.89 -6.45 0.00
N THR A 36 -9.58 -7.74 -0.04
CA THR A 36 -8.89 -8.47 1.03
C THR A 36 -7.37 -8.29 0.98
N ARG A 37 -6.86 -7.55 -0.01
CA ARG A 37 -5.44 -7.31 -0.21
C ARG A 37 -5.20 -5.91 -0.79
N THR A 38 -4.20 -5.20 -0.28
CA THR A 38 -3.77 -3.96 -0.93
C THR A 38 -3.36 -4.25 -2.37
N THR A 39 -3.95 -3.54 -3.32
CA THR A 39 -3.56 -3.61 -4.73
C THR A 39 -2.91 -2.32 -5.15
N PHE A 40 -2.03 -2.43 -6.13
CA PHE A 40 -1.25 -1.31 -6.64
C PHE A 40 -1.31 -1.30 -8.15
N SER A 41 -1.22 -0.14 -8.75
CA SER A 41 -0.43 0.03 -9.95
C SER A 41 0.60 1.14 -9.73
N GLY A 42 1.48 1.28 -10.70
CA GLY A 42 2.58 2.22 -10.62
C GLY A 42 3.31 2.20 -11.93
N GLU A 43 3.53 3.38 -12.49
CA GLU A 43 4.18 3.56 -13.78
C GLU A 43 5.09 4.77 -13.71
N ALA A 44 6.27 4.67 -14.29
CA ALA A 44 7.17 5.80 -14.49
C ALA A 44 7.64 5.82 -15.94
N THR A 45 7.51 6.97 -16.59
CA THR A 45 7.91 7.15 -17.99
C THR A 45 8.69 8.46 -18.13
N VAL A 46 9.93 8.39 -18.62
CA VAL A 46 10.75 9.60 -18.78
C VAL A 46 10.37 10.38 -20.03
N VAL A 47 10.13 9.74 -21.18
CA VAL A 47 9.68 10.44 -22.39
C VAL A 47 8.48 9.72 -22.98
N SER A 48 7.38 10.47 -23.15
CA SER A 48 6.20 10.04 -23.90
C SER A 48 5.85 11.09 -24.95
N VAL A 49 5.76 10.67 -26.21
CA VAL A 49 5.41 11.54 -27.34
C VAL A 49 4.27 10.93 -28.13
N THR A 50 3.19 11.71 -28.31
CA THR A 50 2.06 11.36 -29.17
C THR A 50 1.86 12.43 -30.24
N VAL A 51 1.62 12.00 -31.49
CA VAL A 51 1.42 12.89 -32.64
C VAL A 51 0.14 12.47 -33.38
N PRO A 52 -1.05 12.81 -32.81
CA PRO A 52 -2.32 12.18 -33.21
C PRO A 52 -2.86 12.69 -34.54
N SER A 53 -2.42 13.86 -35.00
CA SER A 53 -2.91 14.51 -36.22
C SER A 53 -2.33 13.94 -37.52
N LEU A 54 -1.46 12.92 -37.47
CA LEU A 54 -0.88 12.30 -38.66
C LEU A 54 -1.76 11.17 -39.21
N PRO A 55 -1.97 11.08 -40.54
CA PRO A 55 -2.57 9.92 -41.18
C PRO A 55 -1.50 9.01 -41.85
N PRO A 56 -1.35 7.73 -41.43
CA PRO A 56 -1.97 7.09 -40.27
C PRO A 56 -1.36 7.61 -38.95
N PRO A 57 -2.09 7.52 -37.81
CA PRO A 57 -1.57 7.97 -36.52
C PRO A 57 -0.31 7.19 -36.15
N LEU A 58 0.70 7.91 -35.68
CA LEU A 58 1.89 7.28 -35.14
C LEU A 58 1.55 6.63 -33.79
N SER A 59 2.10 5.43 -33.57
CA SER A 59 2.08 4.86 -32.21
C SER A 59 2.89 5.76 -31.28
N PRO A 60 2.48 5.91 -30.00
CA PRO A 60 3.24 6.71 -29.05
C PRO A 60 4.70 6.25 -28.95
N ILE A 61 5.62 7.21 -28.92
CA ILE A 61 7.04 6.94 -28.68
C ILE A 61 7.26 7.03 -27.17
N ILE A 62 7.61 5.90 -26.56
CA ILE A 62 7.84 5.78 -25.11
C ILE A 62 9.29 5.37 -24.88
N LEU A 63 10.03 6.14 -24.08
CA LEU A 63 11.44 5.87 -23.75
C LEU A 63 11.68 6.04 -22.24
N GLY A 64 12.47 5.14 -21.65
CA GLY A 64 12.73 5.13 -20.20
C GLY A 64 11.47 4.84 -19.39
N HIS A 65 10.93 3.63 -19.53
CA HIS A 65 9.65 3.23 -18.93
C HIS A 65 9.83 2.09 -17.93
N ALA A 66 9.19 2.20 -16.78
CA ALA A 66 9.12 1.18 -15.73
C ALA A 66 7.67 0.98 -15.29
N GLY A 67 7.19 -0.25 -15.28
CA GLY A 67 5.79 -0.60 -15.06
C GLY A 67 4.99 -0.78 -16.35
N PRO A 68 3.64 -0.70 -16.30
CA PRO A 68 2.84 -0.66 -15.08
C PRO A 68 3.08 -1.90 -14.20
N LEU A 69 3.11 -1.72 -12.88
CA LEU A 69 3.23 -2.85 -11.94
C LEU A 69 1.93 -3.68 -11.92
N ASP A 70 2.07 -4.97 -11.60
CA ASP A 70 0.93 -5.85 -11.35
C ASP A 70 0.18 -5.43 -10.07
N ALA A 71 -1.11 -5.79 -9.98
CA ALA A 71 -1.95 -5.54 -8.81
C ALA A 71 -1.35 -6.07 -7.49
N SER A 72 -0.51 -7.11 -7.54
CA SER A 72 0.20 -7.66 -6.38
C SER A 72 1.43 -6.86 -5.93
N GLY A 73 1.82 -5.82 -6.68
CA GLY A 73 3.01 -5.01 -6.45
C GLY A 73 4.23 -5.56 -7.17
N GLY A 74 5.41 -5.19 -6.69
CA GLY A 74 6.70 -5.53 -7.28
C GLY A 74 7.59 -4.30 -7.47
N ALA A 75 8.62 -4.45 -8.28
CA ALA A 75 9.49 -3.35 -8.66
C ALA A 75 9.91 -3.50 -10.12
N ASP A 76 10.00 -2.39 -10.83
CA ASP A 76 10.53 -2.31 -12.19
C ASP A 76 11.43 -1.08 -12.35
N ARG A 77 12.34 -1.12 -13.32
CA ARG A 77 13.27 -0.02 -13.59
C ARG A 77 13.72 0.03 -15.03
N SER A 78 14.05 1.23 -15.48
CA SER A 78 14.66 1.47 -16.78
C SER A 78 15.69 2.59 -16.70
N SER A 79 16.80 2.42 -17.40
CA SER A 79 17.86 3.42 -17.48
C SER A 79 18.45 3.46 -18.88
N LEU A 80 18.58 4.65 -19.45
CA LEU A 80 19.23 4.88 -20.75
C LEU A 80 20.24 6.02 -20.62
N VAL A 81 21.38 5.89 -21.29
CA VAL A 81 22.43 6.94 -21.26
C VAL A 81 21.96 8.18 -22.00
N SER A 82 21.34 7.99 -23.17
CA SER A 82 20.79 9.07 -23.97
C SER A 82 19.66 8.54 -24.85
N VAL A 83 18.75 9.42 -25.23
CA VAL A 83 17.67 9.16 -26.17
C VAL A 83 17.51 10.33 -27.14
N THR A 84 17.19 10.01 -28.38
CA THR A 84 16.93 11.01 -29.43
C THR A 84 15.67 10.61 -30.20
N ILE A 85 14.77 11.57 -30.36
CA ILE A 85 13.63 11.52 -31.27
C ILE A 85 13.89 12.56 -32.35
N SER A 86 14.08 12.11 -33.58
CA SER A 86 14.34 13.00 -34.71
C SER A 86 13.04 13.55 -35.30
N LYS A 87 13.14 14.65 -36.05
CA LYS A 87 11.99 15.23 -36.76
C LYS A 87 11.38 14.25 -37.75
N GLU A 88 12.16 13.39 -38.36
CA GLU A 88 11.68 12.39 -39.32
C GLU A 88 10.71 11.40 -38.65
N GLN A 89 10.98 11.00 -37.40
CA GLN A 89 10.12 10.10 -36.63
C GLN A 89 8.77 10.73 -36.26
N THR A 90 8.67 12.06 -36.30
CA THR A 90 7.46 12.82 -35.92
C THR A 90 6.89 13.62 -37.10
N ALA A 91 7.22 13.20 -38.33
CA ALA A 91 6.79 13.85 -39.58
C ALA A 91 7.09 15.37 -39.64
N GLY A 92 8.21 15.79 -39.07
CA GLY A 92 8.69 17.16 -39.09
C GLY A 92 8.24 18.00 -37.90
N LEU A 93 7.37 17.48 -37.03
CA LEU A 93 6.72 18.28 -35.99
C LEU A 93 7.64 18.60 -34.81
N LEU A 94 8.41 17.62 -34.32
CA LEU A 94 9.25 17.83 -33.15
C LEU A 94 10.54 17.02 -33.15
N ALA A 95 11.54 17.50 -32.43
CA ALA A 95 12.73 16.74 -32.07
C ALA A 95 12.95 16.82 -30.57
N LEU A 96 13.48 15.75 -29.99
CA LEU A 96 13.80 15.68 -28.57
C LEU A 96 15.13 14.96 -28.39
N ASP A 97 16.03 15.55 -27.61
CA ASP A 97 17.24 14.90 -27.10
C ASP A 97 17.16 14.90 -25.56
N ALA A 98 17.53 13.79 -24.94
CA ALA A 98 17.57 13.68 -23.49
C ALA A 98 18.70 12.76 -23.00
N GLU A 99 19.33 13.12 -21.88
CA GLU A 99 20.46 12.40 -21.29
C GLU A 99 20.20 11.95 -19.85
N VAL A 100 20.80 10.82 -19.48
CA VAL A 100 20.68 10.19 -18.15
C VAL A 100 19.21 9.96 -17.77
N VAL A 101 18.55 9.16 -18.60
CA VAL A 101 17.15 8.80 -18.47
C VAL A 101 17.02 7.70 -17.42
N HIS A 102 16.22 7.92 -16.37
CA HIS A 102 15.96 6.95 -15.31
C HIS A 102 14.48 6.93 -14.94
N ALA A 103 13.90 5.74 -14.87
CA ALA A 103 12.57 5.48 -14.35
C ALA A 103 12.60 4.29 -13.38
N ALA A 104 11.87 4.39 -12.28
CA ALA A 104 11.69 3.30 -11.34
C ALA A 104 10.29 3.32 -10.72
N THR A 105 9.77 2.12 -10.47
CA THR A 105 8.52 1.91 -9.75
C THR A 105 8.73 0.83 -8.70
N VAL A 106 8.15 1.03 -7.51
CA VAL A 106 8.17 0.07 -6.42
C VAL A 106 6.84 0.11 -5.70
N ALA A 107 6.18 -1.03 -5.58
CA ALA A 107 4.95 -1.18 -4.82
C ALA A 107 5.01 -2.43 -3.93
N GLN A 108 4.85 -2.25 -2.63
CA GLN A 108 4.85 -3.33 -1.64
C GLN A 108 4.19 -2.87 -0.34
N GLY A 109 3.52 -3.80 0.34
CA GLY A 109 2.97 -3.57 1.68
C GLY A 109 1.87 -2.52 1.68
N ASN A 110 2.17 -1.33 2.17
CA ASN A 110 1.26 -0.20 2.26
C ASN A 110 1.69 1.02 1.41
N HIS A 111 2.65 0.87 0.48
CA HIS A 111 3.11 1.96 -0.38
C HIS A 111 3.25 1.55 -1.85
N SER A 112 2.89 2.47 -2.77
CA SER A 112 3.29 2.51 -4.17
C SER A 112 4.09 3.79 -4.41
N ARG A 113 5.23 3.69 -5.09
CA ARG A 113 6.12 4.80 -5.41
C ARG A 113 6.57 4.70 -6.87
N ALA A 114 6.56 5.83 -7.55
CA ALA A 114 7.11 5.98 -8.90
C ALA A 114 8.00 7.21 -8.98
N GLU A 115 9.10 7.11 -9.70
CA GLU A 115 9.98 8.22 -10.02
C GLU A 115 10.46 8.15 -11.48
N ALA A 116 10.52 9.31 -12.12
CA ALA A 116 11.08 9.47 -13.45
C ALA A 116 11.99 10.71 -13.45
N SER A 117 13.19 10.59 -14.02
CA SER A 117 14.18 11.67 -14.05
C SER A 117 15.03 11.68 -15.31
N VAL A 118 15.49 12.86 -15.68
CA VAL A 118 16.40 13.15 -16.79
C VAL A 118 17.30 14.34 -16.41
N ALA A 119 18.58 14.31 -16.81
CA ALA A 119 19.60 15.30 -16.41
C ALA A 119 20.00 16.29 -17.53
N ASP A 120 19.44 16.16 -18.72
CA ASP A 120 19.48 17.18 -19.77
C ASP A 120 18.33 16.83 -20.71
N ALA A 121 17.45 17.79 -21.00
CA ALA A 121 16.34 17.59 -21.93
C ALA A 121 16.22 18.79 -22.84
N ASN A 122 16.24 18.54 -24.15
CA ASN A 122 16.12 19.53 -25.21
C ASN A 122 14.97 19.14 -26.14
N LEU A 123 13.88 19.89 -26.09
CA LEU A 123 12.69 19.70 -26.92
C LEU A 123 12.55 20.87 -27.90
N SER A 124 12.44 20.55 -29.19
CA SER A 124 12.08 21.50 -30.24
C SER A 124 10.73 21.13 -30.82
N VAL A 125 9.78 22.07 -30.75
CA VAL A 125 8.47 22.01 -31.39
C VAL A 125 8.29 23.25 -32.29
N PRO A 126 7.22 23.38 -33.10
CA PRO A 126 7.07 24.52 -33.99
C PRO A 126 7.09 25.85 -33.23
N GLY A 127 8.10 26.68 -33.51
CA GLY A 127 8.27 28.00 -32.91
C GLY A 127 8.77 28.02 -31.46
N TYR A 128 9.06 26.86 -30.87
CA TYR A 128 9.56 26.79 -29.49
C TYR A 128 10.77 25.87 -29.34
N THR A 129 11.74 26.32 -28.55
CA THR A 129 12.78 25.48 -27.95
C THR A 129 12.60 25.49 -26.44
N ILE A 130 12.64 24.30 -25.84
CA ILE A 130 12.44 24.09 -24.41
C ILE A 130 13.62 23.26 -23.93
N HIS A 131 14.36 23.79 -22.97
CA HIS A 131 15.54 23.15 -22.39
C HIS A 131 15.40 23.07 -20.87
N ALA A 132 15.87 21.99 -20.27
CA ALA A 132 15.99 21.87 -18.81
C ALA A 132 17.24 21.06 -18.44
N ASP A 133 18.00 21.55 -17.45
CA ASP A 133 19.18 20.89 -16.88
C ASP A 133 18.80 19.66 -16.03
N ALA A 134 17.59 19.61 -15.49
CA ALA A 134 17.09 18.42 -14.84
C ALA A 134 15.57 18.47 -14.73
N LEU A 135 14.92 17.33 -14.96
CA LEU A 135 13.52 17.12 -14.67
C LEU A 135 13.40 15.87 -13.83
N SER A 136 12.67 15.95 -12.72
CA SER A 136 12.31 14.79 -11.90
C SER A 136 10.85 14.92 -11.48
N SER A 137 10.10 13.82 -11.59
CA SER A 137 8.80 13.66 -10.96
C SER A 137 8.85 12.51 -9.97
N ARG A 138 8.05 12.64 -8.91
CA ARG A 138 7.83 11.61 -7.90
C ARG A 138 6.34 11.54 -7.57
N ALA A 139 5.82 10.33 -7.51
CA ALA A 139 4.48 10.02 -7.07
C ALA A 139 4.53 8.96 -5.97
N GLU A 140 3.71 9.14 -4.92
CA GLU A 140 3.54 8.18 -3.83
C GLU A 140 2.05 8.02 -3.53
N ALA A 141 1.60 6.77 -3.44
CA ALA A 141 0.32 6.40 -2.86
C ALA A 141 0.54 5.46 -1.67
N LYS A 142 -0.21 5.64 -0.59
CA LYS A 142 -0.04 4.87 0.66
C LYS A 142 -1.35 4.52 1.34
N CYS A 143 -1.35 3.40 2.06
CA CYS A 143 -2.39 3.04 3.00
C CYS A 143 -2.09 3.54 4.40
N ASP A 144 -3.11 4.08 5.05
CA ASP A 144 -3.12 4.28 6.49
C ASP A 144 -3.52 2.99 7.24
N GLY A 145 -3.45 3.05 8.56
CA GLY A 145 -3.82 1.93 9.41
C GLY A 145 -5.32 1.62 9.42
N ALA A 146 -6.20 2.49 8.94
CA ALA A 146 -7.65 2.25 8.90
C ALA A 146 -8.14 1.70 7.55
N GLY A 147 -7.23 1.41 6.62
CA GLY A 147 -7.56 1.03 5.24
C GLY A 147 -7.94 2.21 4.36
N GLY A 148 -7.66 3.44 4.79
CA GLY A 148 -7.74 4.64 3.97
C GLY A 148 -6.54 4.75 3.05
N ALA A 149 -6.78 5.18 1.80
CA ALA A 149 -5.71 5.49 0.87
C ALA A 149 -5.46 7.01 0.84
N SER A 150 -4.21 7.38 0.58
CA SER A 150 -3.81 8.76 0.28
C SER A 150 -2.72 8.77 -0.77
N ALA A 151 -2.67 9.82 -1.59
CA ALA A 151 -1.61 10.00 -2.58
C ALA A 151 -1.03 11.42 -2.55
N SER A 152 0.24 11.53 -2.91
CA SER A 152 0.98 12.81 -2.94
C SER A 152 2.09 12.74 -3.97
N GLY A 153 2.51 13.90 -4.48
CA GLY A 153 3.49 13.94 -5.54
C GLY A 153 4.16 15.31 -5.65
N SER A 154 5.29 15.33 -6.32
CA SER A 154 6.14 16.51 -6.46
C SER A 154 7.01 16.41 -7.71
N SER A 155 7.44 17.55 -8.25
CA SER A 155 8.47 17.60 -9.28
C SER A 155 9.59 18.55 -8.91
N GLU A 156 10.81 18.22 -9.34
CA GLU A 156 11.99 19.09 -9.29
C GLU A 156 12.39 19.43 -10.73
N ILE A 157 12.60 20.72 -11.00
CA ILE A 157 12.92 21.24 -12.34
C ILE A 157 14.05 22.24 -12.19
N ALA A 158 15.19 21.96 -12.82
CA ALA A 158 16.35 22.83 -12.83
C ALA A 158 16.60 23.38 -14.23
N GLY A 159 17.07 24.62 -14.31
CA GLY A 159 17.55 25.20 -15.58
C GLY A 159 16.50 25.36 -16.68
N LEU A 160 15.20 25.46 -16.35
CA LEU A 160 14.15 25.55 -17.38
C LEU A 160 14.29 26.84 -18.19
N ILE A 161 14.50 26.70 -19.49
CA ILE A 161 14.59 27.79 -20.47
C ILE A 161 13.58 27.52 -21.58
N VAL A 162 12.77 28.53 -21.90
CA VAL A 162 11.83 28.48 -23.04
C VAL A 162 12.16 29.62 -23.99
N ASN A 163 12.49 29.30 -25.24
CA ASN A 163 12.90 30.26 -26.27
C ASN A 163 14.03 31.21 -25.81
N GLY A 164 15.01 30.68 -25.10
CA GLY A 164 16.14 31.44 -24.55
C GLY A 164 15.82 32.27 -23.32
N THR A 165 14.59 32.22 -22.81
CA THR A 165 14.18 32.93 -21.58
C THR A 165 14.13 31.96 -20.40
N PRO A 166 14.88 32.20 -19.31
CA PRO A 166 14.77 31.41 -18.08
C PRO A 166 13.37 31.53 -17.46
N ILE A 167 12.81 30.39 -17.04
CA ILE A 167 11.51 30.32 -16.39
C ILE A 167 11.69 30.11 -14.88
N THR A 168 10.98 30.90 -14.08
CA THR A 168 10.95 30.70 -12.63
C THR A 168 10.02 29.55 -12.26
N VAL A 169 10.57 28.50 -11.66
CA VAL A 169 9.80 27.34 -11.16
C VAL A 169 9.35 27.65 -9.73
N THR A 170 8.04 27.74 -9.51
CA THR A 170 7.47 28.12 -8.21
C THR A 170 7.31 26.94 -7.25
N GLY A 171 7.32 25.71 -7.77
CA GLY A 171 6.99 24.48 -7.03
C GLY A 171 5.49 24.27 -6.80
N GLN A 172 4.62 25.22 -7.19
CA GLN A 172 3.17 25.01 -7.10
C GLN A 172 2.70 23.99 -8.15
N PRO A 173 1.71 23.15 -7.82
CA PRO A 173 1.10 22.26 -8.81
C PRO A 173 0.50 23.01 -9.99
N ASN A 174 0.58 22.42 -11.18
CA ASN A 174 -0.06 22.88 -12.41
C ASN A 174 0.33 24.31 -12.83
N GLN A 175 1.61 24.68 -12.66
CA GLN A 175 2.10 25.99 -13.07
C GLN A 175 2.10 26.08 -14.60
N MET A 176 1.26 26.97 -15.15
CA MET A 176 1.23 27.26 -16.58
C MET A 176 2.32 28.26 -16.96
N VAL A 177 3.17 27.89 -17.91
CA VAL A 177 4.28 28.73 -18.41
C VAL A 177 3.89 29.46 -19.71
N SER A 178 3.16 28.77 -20.59
CA SER A 178 2.71 29.33 -21.88
C SER A 178 1.30 28.83 -22.19
N PRO A 179 0.42 29.67 -22.78
CA PRO A 179 -0.88 29.26 -23.31
C PRO A 179 -0.76 28.66 -24.74
N PRO A 180 -1.86 28.15 -25.32
CA PRO A 180 -1.89 27.76 -26.73
C PRO A 180 -1.37 28.88 -27.66
N PRO A 181 -0.71 28.54 -28.78
CA PRO A 181 -0.70 27.22 -29.43
C PRO A 181 0.36 26.23 -28.89
N VAL A 182 1.28 26.66 -28.01
CA VAL A 182 2.22 25.76 -27.32
C VAL A 182 2.00 25.91 -25.84
N LYS A 183 1.10 25.08 -25.31
CA LYS A 183 0.76 25.04 -23.90
C LYS A 183 1.87 24.29 -23.17
N ILE A 184 2.48 24.94 -22.18
CA ILE A 184 3.51 24.34 -21.33
C ILE A 184 3.01 24.39 -19.90
N VAL A 185 2.90 23.22 -19.26
CA VAL A 185 2.56 23.08 -17.84
C VAL A 185 3.72 22.35 -17.16
N ILE A 186 4.16 22.90 -16.03
CA ILE A 186 5.18 22.28 -15.19
C ILE A 186 4.59 21.88 -13.85
N ASN A 187 5.17 20.85 -13.23
CA ASN A 187 4.62 20.22 -12.04
C ASN A 187 3.12 19.91 -12.20
N GLU A 188 2.74 19.36 -13.36
CA GLU A 188 1.35 19.03 -13.62
C GLU A 188 0.96 17.85 -12.73
N GLN A 189 -0.08 18.04 -11.92
CA GLN A 189 -0.56 17.03 -10.98
C GLN A 189 -2.05 16.80 -11.20
N SER A 190 -2.43 15.52 -11.31
CA SER A 190 -3.81 15.06 -11.45
C SER A 190 -4.01 13.75 -10.70
N GLY A 191 -5.25 13.44 -10.31
CA GLY A 191 -5.61 12.19 -9.63
C GLY A 191 -6.58 12.42 -8.47
N SER A 192 -6.90 11.36 -7.74
CA SER A 192 -7.66 11.42 -6.49
C SER A 192 -6.74 11.16 -5.29
N THR A 193 -6.29 12.22 -4.64
CA THR A 193 -5.33 12.11 -3.51
C THR A 193 -5.93 11.62 -2.20
N SER A 194 -7.24 11.37 -2.18
CA SER A 194 -7.99 10.85 -1.04
C SER A 194 -9.09 9.91 -1.51
N GLY A 195 -9.42 8.91 -0.69
CA GLY A 195 -10.45 7.92 -0.99
C GLY A 195 -9.89 6.51 -0.84
N ASN A 196 -10.54 5.54 -1.48
CA ASN A 196 -10.00 4.20 -1.65
C ASN A 196 -10.62 3.61 -2.93
N PRO A 197 -9.92 3.63 -4.08
CA PRO A 197 -8.49 3.92 -4.25
C PRO A 197 -8.10 5.39 -4.07
N SER A 198 -6.79 5.64 -3.93
CA SER A 198 -6.16 6.94 -4.17
C SER A 198 -5.05 6.80 -5.19
N ASP A 199 -4.90 7.83 -6.02
CA ASP A 199 -3.95 7.88 -7.12
C ASP A 199 -3.41 9.29 -7.33
N ILE A 200 -2.22 9.37 -7.91
CA ILE A 200 -1.67 10.63 -8.41
C ILE A 200 -0.73 10.38 -9.59
N THR A 201 -0.86 11.22 -10.61
CA THR A 201 0.12 11.37 -11.70
C THR A 201 0.79 12.72 -11.56
N VAL A 202 2.12 12.74 -11.67
CA VAL A 202 2.93 13.95 -11.71
C VAL A 202 3.77 13.97 -12.98
N ASN A 203 3.57 14.98 -13.81
CA ASN A 203 4.44 15.27 -14.94
C ASN A 203 5.32 16.46 -14.59
N ALA A 204 6.65 16.29 -14.66
CA ALA A 204 7.56 17.41 -14.43
C ALA A 204 7.36 18.48 -15.52
N LEU A 205 7.26 18.06 -16.79
CA LEU A 205 7.00 18.94 -17.94
C LEU A 205 5.99 18.29 -18.88
N HIS A 206 4.91 19.01 -19.19
CA HIS A 206 3.92 18.62 -20.19
C HIS A 206 3.75 19.75 -21.21
N VAL A 207 3.96 19.41 -22.49
CA VAL A 207 3.90 20.32 -23.63
C VAL A 207 2.86 19.82 -24.62
N THR A 208 1.82 20.62 -24.83
CA THR A 208 0.80 20.37 -25.85
C THR A 208 0.91 21.41 -26.96
N VAL A 209 1.06 20.95 -28.20
CA VAL A 209 1.07 21.79 -29.40
C VAL A 209 -0.28 21.66 -30.09
N THR A 210 -0.97 22.77 -30.33
CA THR A 210 -2.26 22.80 -31.01
C THR A 210 -2.17 23.53 -32.34
N ASP A 211 -2.98 23.12 -33.31
CA ASP A 211 -3.18 23.86 -34.56
C ASP A 211 -4.09 25.09 -34.36
N LEU A 212 -4.33 25.83 -35.45
CA LEU A 212 -5.18 27.02 -35.46
C LEU A 212 -6.67 26.73 -35.20
N SER A 213 -7.10 25.48 -35.35
CA SER A 213 -8.46 25.02 -35.04
C SER A 213 -8.61 24.49 -33.61
N GLY A 214 -7.51 24.43 -32.85
CA GLY A 214 -7.47 23.89 -31.49
C GLY A 214 -7.25 22.37 -31.41
N GLY A 215 -6.99 21.70 -32.55
CA GLY A 215 -6.65 20.29 -32.57
C GLY A 215 -5.22 20.03 -32.08
N THR A 216 -4.99 18.95 -31.32
CA THR A 216 -3.65 18.58 -30.85
C THR A 216 -2.80 18.06 -32.01
N LEU A 217 -1.68 18.72 -32.27
CA LEU A 217 -0.66 18.29 -33.23
C LEU A 217 0.38 17.38 -32.58
N ALA A 218 0.82 17.73 -31.37
CA ALA A 218 1.78 16.95 -30.60
C ALA A 218 1.49 17.09 -29.11
N ASP A 219 1.72 16.01 -28.39
CA ASP A 219 1.61 15.91 -26.93
C ASP A 219 2.88 15.26 -26.41
N VAL A 220 3.62 15.97 -25.57
CA VAL A 220 4.93 15.56 -25.06
C VAL A 220 4.95 15.66 -23.56
N VAL A 221 5.23 14.54 -22.89
CA VAL A 221 5.44 14.48 -21.45
C VAL A 221 6.87 14.06 -21.18
N ILE A 222 7.56 14.82 -20.33
CA ILE A 222 8.92 14.51 -19.87
C ILE A 222 8.90 14.37 -18.34
N SER A 223 9.40 13.22 -17.88
CA SER A 223 9.37 12.73 -16.50
C SER A 223 7.96 12.68 -15.93
N SER A 224 7.24 11.60 -16.23
CA SER A 224 5.94 11.24 -15.67
C SER A 224 6.08 10.14 -14.62
N SER A 225 5.45 10.33 -13.46
CA SER A 225 5.36 9.33 -12.41
C SER A 225 3.91 9.17 -11.99
N HIS A 226 3.41 7.95 -12.01
CA HIS A 226 2.08 7.58 -11.54
C HIS A 226 2.20 6.56 -10.41
N ALA A 227 1.49 6.82 -9.32
CA ALA A 227 1.33 5.89 -8.22
C ALA A 227 -0.14 5.84 -7.81
N ASP A 228 -0.64 4.64 -7.60
CA ASP A 228 -1.96 4.40 -7.05
C ASP A 228 -1.95 3.23 -6.07
N ILE A 229 -2.96 3.22 -5.23
CA ILE A 229 -3.15 2.17 -4.24
C ILE A 229 -4.65 2.01 -3.96
N THR A 230 -5.11 0.76 -3.95
CA THR A 230 -6.37 0.38 -3.33
C THR A 230 -6.04 -0.34 -2.05
N CYS A 231 -6.35 0.27 -0.93
CA CYS A 231 -6.10 -0.31 0.38
C CYS A 231 -7.13 -1.39 0.65
N ALA A 232 -6.67 -2.55 1.12
CA ALA A 232 -7.60 -3.52 1.67
C ALA A 232 -8.41 -2.86 2.79
N GLY A 233 -9.71 -3.14 2.84
CA GLY A 233 -10.46 -2.87 4.06
C GLY A 233 -9.82 -3.68 5.20
N CYS A 234 -9.74 -3.10 6.40
CA CYS A 234 -9.22 -3.79 7.57
C CYS A 234 -9.92 -5.15 7.76
N SER A 235 -9.21 -6.22 7.42
CA SER A 235 -9.46 -7.56 7.95
C SER A 235 -8.20 -7.95 8.71
N SER A 236 -8.36 -8.46 9.94
CA SER A 236 -7.29 -8.66 10.93
C SER A 236 -5.94 -9.08 10.32
N PRO A 237 -4.81 -8.50 10.77
CA PRO A 237 -3.53 -8.65 10.10
C PRO A 237 -3.12 -10.12 9.94
N LEU A 238 -2.88 -10.52 8.69
CA LEU A 238 -2.17 -11.76 8.38
C LEU A 238 -0.73 -11.58 8.84
N GLY A 239 -0.30 -12.29 9.89
CA GLY A 239 1.09 -12.35 10.32
C GLY A 239 1.47 -11.49 11.53
N ASP A 240 0.52 -10.86 12.23
CA ASP A 240 0.77 -10.31 13.57
C ASP A 240 0.61 -11.41 14.63
N PHE A 241 1.71 -11.69 15.33
CA PHE A 241 1.77 -12.62 16.44
C PHE A 241 2.86 -12.21 17.43
N VAL A 242 2.62 -12.48 18.71
CA VAL A 242 3.59 -12.29 19.78
C VAL A 242 4.04 -13.65 20.28
N THR A 243 5.31 -13.73 20.65
CA THR A 243 5.89 -14.88 21.36
C THR A 243 6.67 -14.37 22.55
N GLY A 244 6.83 -15.18 23.58
CA GLY A 244 7.69 -14.80 24.68
C GLY A 244 7.66 -15.77 25.82
N GLY A 245 8.57 -15.54 26.75
CA GLY A 245 8.66 -16.33 27.96
C GLY A 245 9.62 -15.69 28.94
N GLY A 246 9.44 -16.01 30.20
CA GLY A 246 10.19 -15.37 31.25
C GLY A 246 9.60 -15.56 32.62
N TRP A 247 9.87 -14.59 33.48
CA TRP A 247 9.30 -14.52 34.81
C TRP A 247 9.12 -13.09 35.29
N ILE A 248 8.12 -12.94 36.15
CA ILE A 248 7.84 -11.75 36.95
C ILE A 248 7.90 -12.11 38.44
N ASN A 249 7.93 -11.11 39.30
CA ASN A 249 7.66 -11.32 40.72
C ASN A 249 6.14 -11.51 40.89
N GLY A 250 5.72 -12.72 41.24
CA GLY A 250 4.31 -13.06 41.39
C GLY A 250 3.67 -12.40 42.61
N PRO A 251 2.33 -12.28 42.64
CA PRO A 251 1.58 -11.76 43.79
C PRO A 251 1.77 -12.59 45.07
N SER A 252 2.21 -13.84 44.95
CA SER A 252 2.58 -14.69 46.08
C SER A 252 3.87 -14.26 46.78
N GLY A 253 4.64 -13.35 46.19
CA GLY A 253 6.00 -12.99 46.59
C GLY A 253 7.08 -13.93 46.06
N ALA A 254 6.70 -15.01 45.38
CA ALA A 254 7.63 -15.92 44.72
C ALA A 254 7.79 -15.59 43.23
N ARG A 255 8.74 -16.27 42.57
CA ARG A 255 8.90 -16.21 41.12
C ARG A 255 7.66 -16.80 40.44
N ALA A 256 7.13 -16.08 39.45
CA ALA A 256 6.10 -16.57 38.56
C ALA A 256 6.65 -16.68 37.14
N ASN A 257 6.71 -17.91 36.62
CA ASN A 257 7.22 -18.23 35.30
C ASN A 257 6.10 -18.32 34.27
N PHE A 258 6.36 -17.87 33.05
CA PHE A 258 5.39 -17.99 31.97
C PHE A 258 6.07 -18.28 30.62
N ALA A 259 5.27 -18.86 29.73
CA ALA A 259 5.51 -18.92 28.28
C ALA A 259 4.19 -18.57 27.59
N VAL A 260 4.26 -17.73 26.57
CA VAL A 260 3.08 -17.22 25.88
C VAL A 260 3.36 -17.07 24.40
N ALA A 261 2.37 -17.43 23.60
CA ALA A 261 2.27 -17.02 22.21
C ALA A 261 0.81 -16.72 21.87
N GLY A 262 0.58 -15.76 21.00
CA GLY A 262 -0.75 -15.40 20.52
C GLY A 262 -0.66 -14.70 19.18
N GLY A 263 -1.59 -14.96 18.28
CA GLY A 263 -1.61 -14.31 16.97
C GLY A 263 -2.59 -14.94 15.99
N MET A 264 -2.52 -14.48 14.75
CA MET A 264 -3.32 -15.01 13.64
C MET A 264 -2.43 -15.80 12.68
N LYS A 265 -2.70 -17.10 12.52
CA LYS A 265 -1.99 -17.99 11.58
C LYS A 265 -2.96 -18.62 10.61
N ASN A 266 -2.77 -18.41 9.31
CA ASN A 266 -3.65 -18.92 8.24
C ASN A 266 -5.14 -18.56 8.45
N GLY A 267 -5.43 -17.35 8.94
CA GLY A 267 -6.80 -16.89 9.20
C GLY A 267 -7.47 -17.48 10.44
N ALA A 268 -6.73 -18.19 11.29
CA ALA A 268 -7.21 -18.74 12.55
C ALA A 268 -6.36 -18.27 13.74
N LEU A 269 -7.00 -18.16 14.91
CA LEU A 269 -6.29 -17.88 16.17
C LEU A 269 -5.29 -19.00 16.47
N TRP A 270 -4.09 -18.59 16.85
CA TRP A 270 -2.99 -19.48 17.19
C TRP A 270 -2.29 -18.97 18.44
N GLY A 271 -1.84 -19.90 19.29
CA GLY A 271 -1.08 -19.54 20.47
C GLY A 271 -1.23 -20.53 21.61
N HIS A 272 -0.66 -20.17 22.76
CA HIS A 272 -0.77 -20.91 24.00
C HIS A 272 -0.39 -20.01 25.18
N LEU A 273 -0.80 -20.44 26.38
CA LEU A 273 -0.31 -19.92 27.64
C LEU A 273 0.20 -21.07 28.51
N THR A 274 1.32 -20.89 29.19
CA THR A 274 1.70 -21.71 30.34
C THR A 274 2.18 -20.76 31.43
N TYR A 275 1.67 -20.94 32.65
CA TYR A 275 2.01 -20.08 33.77
C TYR A 275 2.11 -20.91 35.05
N ILE A 276 3.12 -20.64 35.87
CA ILE A 276 3.29 -21.22 37.20
C ILE A 276 3.76 -20.12 38.15
N ASP A 277 2.98 -19.86 39.19
CA ASP A 277 3.45 -19.11 40.36
C ASP A 277 3.95 -20.11 41.42
N HIS A 278 5.22 -19.99 41.81
CA HIS A 278 5.88 -20.92 42.72
C HIS A 278 5.56 -20.70 44.21
N GLY A 279 4.73 -19.71 44.56
CA GLY A 279 4.32 -19.48 45.94
C GLY A 279 3.33 -20.52 46.45
N SER A 280 3.14 -20.59 47.77
CA SER A 280 2.26 -21.56 48.44
C SER A 280 0.78 -21.47 48.05
N ARG A 281 0.38 -20.40 47.35
CA ARG A 281 -0.97 -20.17 46.81
C ARG A 281 -0.93 -19.78 45.31
N GLY A 282 0.19 -20.06 44.65
CA GLY A 282 0.36 -19.77 43.23
C GLY A 282 -0.31 -20.83 42.35
N PRO A 283 -1.06 -20.43 41.30
CA PRO A 283 -1.71 -21.38 40.42
C PRO A 283 -0.74 -21.99 39.41
N LYS A 284 -1.08 -23.18 38.91
CA LYS A 284 -0.56 -23.74 37.67
C LYS A 284 -1.60 -23.62 36.59
N VAL A 285 -1.21 -23.04 35.47
CA VAL A 285 -2.11 -22.74 34.36
C VAL A 285 -1.54 -23.31 33.07
N LYS A 286 -2.39 -24.01 32.33
CA LYS A 286 -2.13 -24.41 30.95
C LYS A 286 -3.27 -23.95 30.07
N GLY A 287 -2.99 -23.06 29.13
CA GLY A 287 -3.94 -22.67 28.09
C GLY A 287 -4.38 -23.87 27.26
N THR A 288 -5.68 -23.98 27.03
CA THR A 288 -6.31 -25.05 26.24
C THR A 288 -6.84 -24.54 24.90
N GLY A 289 -6.88 -23.22 24.70
CA GLY A 289 -7.24 -22.56 23.45
C GLY A 289 -6.94 -21.06 23.49
N VAL A 290 -6.99 -20.43 22.31
CA VAL A 290 -6.97 -18.97 22.14
C VAL A 290 -8.32 -18.58 21.56
N THR A 291 -8.98 -17.61 22.18
CA THR A 291 -10.32 -17.14 21.81
C THR A 291 -10.33 -15.69 21.33
N ALA A 292 -9.30 -14.90 21.65
CA ALA A 292 -9.12 -13.56 21.08
C ALA A 292 -7.62 -13.19 21.01
N TYR A 293 -7.31 -12.35 20.03
CA TYR A 293 -6.01 -11.72 19.86
C TYR A 293 -6.21 -10.32 19.27
N THR A 294 -5.81 -9.28 19.99
CA THR A 294 -6.00 -7.87 19.57
C THR A 294 -4.80 -7.01 19.96
N ALA A 295 -4.65 -5.84 19.33
CA ALA A 295 -3.92 -4.73 19.95
C ALA A 295 -4.95 -3.70 20.41
N PRO A 296 -5.10 -3.49 21.71
CA PRO A 296 -6.18 -2.67 22.24
C PRO A 296 -5.95 -1.16 22.04
N ASP A 297 -4.71 -0.74 21.82
CA ASP A 297 -4.33 0.68 21.68
C ASP A 297 -3.05 0.81 20.83
N PRO A 298 -3.09 0.43 19.54
CA PRO A 298 -1.87 0.37 18.71
C PRO A 298 -1.29 1.76 18.38
N VAL A 299 -2.04 2.85 18.61
CA VAL A 299 -1.55 4.22 18.41
C VAL A 299 -0.65 4.66 19.56
N ASN A 300 -1.07 4.45 20.82
CA ASN A 300 -0.31 4.91 21.97
C ASN A 300 0.55 3.80 22.60
N GLN A 301 0.23 2.53 22.31
CA GLN A 301 0.90 1.33 22.81
C GLN A 301 1.14 0.34 21.65
N PRO A 302 1.96 0.69 20.64
CA PRO A 302 2.10 -0.07 19.40
C PRO A 302 2.62 -1.49 19.58
N THR A 303 3.30 -1.77 20.68
CA THR A 303 3.91 -3.07 20.99
C THR A 303 3.04 -3.96 21.88
N LEU A 304 1.92 -3.43 22.39
CA LEU A 304 1.00 -4.14 23.27
C LEU A 304 0.11 -5.10 22.46
N ARG A 305 -0.01 -6.33 22.95
CA ARG A 305 -0.96 -7.33 22.46
C ARG A 305 -1.74 -7.93 23.62
N HIS A 306 -3.03 -8.10 23.37
CA HIS A 306 -4.00 -8.71 24.26
C HIS A 306 -4.42 -10.08 23.73
N ILE A 307 -4.41 -11.09 24.61
CA ILE A 307 -4.72 -12.48 24.30
C ILE A 307 -5.76 -12.98 25.28
N GLU A 308 -6.86 -13.55 24.78
CA GLU A 308 -7.81 -14.29 25.61
C GLU A 308 -7.81 -15.77 25.25
N GLY A 309 -8.17 -16.62 26.21
CA GLY A 309 -8.37 -18.03 25.92
C GLY A 309 -8.96 -18.84 27.06
N THR A 310 -9.20 -20.11 26.79
CA THR A 310 -9.57 -21.12 27.79
C THR A 310 -8.32 -21.73 28.42
N ALA A 311 -8.39 -22.13 29.68
CA ALA A 311 -7.29 -22.77 30.39
C ALA A 311 -7.75 -23.88 31.34
N ASP A 312 -6.82 -24.78 31.63
CA ASP A 312 -6.79 -25.58 32.86
C ASP A 312 -6.05 -24.79 33.94
N ILE A 313 -6.70 -24.55 35.08
CA ILE A 313 -6.19 -23.83 36.24
C ILE A 313 -6.25 -24.80 37.42
N ASP A 314 -5.10 -25.32 37.83
CA ASP A 314 -4.97 -26.34 38.89
C ASP A 314 -5.89 -27.55 38.70
N GLY A 315 -6.10 -27.99 37.45
CA GLY A 315 -6.98 -29.12 37.11
C GLY A 315 -8.45 -28.76 36.94
N ALA A 316 -8.83 -27.49 37.08
CA ALA A 316 -10.18 -27.00 36.82
C ALA A 316 -10.25 -26.17 35.53
N SER A 317 -11.32 -26.30 34.76
CA SER A 317 -11.53 -25.47 33.56
C SER A 317 -11.79 -24.00 33.92
N GLY A 318 -11.22 -23.08 33.15
CA GLY A 318 -11.38 -21.64 33.31
C GLY A 318 -10.96 -20.86 32.07
N THR A 319 -10.78 -19.54 32.22
CA THR A 319 -10.30 -18.65 31.16
C THR A 319 -9.15 -17.77 31.64
N TYR A 320 -8.39 -17.24 30.68
CA TYR A 320 -7.32 -16.28 30.91
C TYR A 320 -7.45 -15.07 29.98
N MET A 321 -6.93 -13.94 30.44
CA MET A 321 -6.63 -12.74 29.68
C MET A 321 -5.16 -12.41 29.94
N VAL A 322 -4.38 -12.18 28.90
CA VAL A 322 -2.96 -11.84 28.98
C VAL A 322 -2.68 -10.60 28.15
N ASP A 323 -1.98 -9.66 28.75
CA ASP A 323 -1.37 -8.53 28.04
C ASP A 323 0.14 -8.70 28.03
N VAL A 324 0.75 -8.55 26.85
CA VAL A 324 2.20 -8.53 26.67
C VAL A 324 2.62 -7.33 25.84
N ALA A 325 3.74 -6.71 26.20
CA ALA A 325 4.33 -5.65 25.39
C ALA A 325 5.84 -5.90 25.25
N ASP A 326 6.31 -5.79 24.01
CA ASP A 326 7.72 -5.81 23.62
C ASP A 326 8.24 -4.37 23.68
N ASN A 327 9.04 -4.01 24.68
CA ASN A 327 9.49 -2.63 24.90
C ASN A 327 11.00 -2.47 24.67
N GLY A 328 11.58 -3.35 23.85
CA GLY A 328 12.95 -3.26 23.36
C GLY A 328 13.93 -4.23 24.03
N GLU A 329 15.06 -4.44 23.37
CA GLU A 329 16.07 -5.41 23.78
C GLU A 329 17.24 -4.80 24.59
N PRO A 330 17.75 -5.51 25.62
CA PRO A 330 17.29 -6.82 26.12
C PRO A 330 15.94 -6.67 26.82
N GLY A 331 15.07 -7.69 26.78
CA GLY A 331 13.66 -7.68 27.22
C GLY A 331 13.36 -7.45 28.71
N ARG A 332 14.10 -6.54 29.36
CA ARG A 332 13.94 -6.08 30.74
C ARG A 332 12.82 -5.05 30.88
N ASP A 333 12.55 -4.32 29.81
CA ASP A 333 11.46 -3.34 29.76
C ASP A 333 10.14 -3.94 29.27
N ASP A 334 10.17 -5.17 28.75
CA ASP A 334 9.00 -5.94 28.38
C ASP A 334 8.08 -6.14 29.59
N THR A 335 6.77 -6.20 29.31
CA THR A 335 5.76 -6.37 30.34
C THR A 335 4.90 -7.60 30.09
N PHE A 336 4.47 -8.24 31.17
CA PHE A 336 3.50 -9.32 31.18
C PHE A 336 2.43 -9.03 32.23
N SER A 337 1.16 -9.23 31.87
CA SER A 337 0.01 -9.17 32.77
C SER A 337 -0.90 -10.36 32.50
N LEU A 338 -1.41 -10.98 33.56
CA LEU A 338 -2.30 -12.13 33.54
C LEU A 338 -3.49 -11.89 34.45
N LYS A 339 -4.68 -12.20 33.95
CA LYS A 339 -5.92 -12.28 34.72
C LYS A 339 -6.60 -13.61 34.43
N LEU A 340 -6.95 -14.34 35.48
CA LEU A 340 -7.64 -15.62 35.39
C LEU A 340 -9.10 -15.49 35.82
N SER A 341 -9.95 -16.39 35.32
CA SER A 341 -11.35 -16.50 35.75
C SER A 341 -11.51 -16.85 37.24
N SER A 342 -10.47 -17.41 37.87
CA SER A 342 -10.42 -17.67 39.32
C SER A 342 -10.30 -16.40 40.18
N GLY A 343 -10.10 -15.23 39.54
CA GLY A 343 -9.82 -13.96 40.21
C GLY A 343 -8.34 -13.71 40.49
N TYR A 344 -7.47 -14.68 40.21
CA TYR A 344 -6.02 -14.49 40.30
C TYR A 344 -5.52 -13.50 39.25
N THR A 345 -4.66 -12.58 39.66
CA THR A 345 -4.02 -11.59 38.79
C THR A 345 -2.53 -11.50 39.09
N ALA A 346 -1.71 -11.34 38.06
CA ALA A 346 -0.27 -11.15 38.18
C ALA A 346 0.22 -10.22 37.08
N SER A 347 1.04 -9.23 37.39
CA SER A 347 1.57 -8.31 36.39
C SER A 347 2.93 -7.75 36.79
N GLY A 348 3.72 -7.35 35.80
CA GLY A 348 4.98 -6.66 36.03
C GLY A 348 5.89 -6.61 34.81
N LYS A 349 6.99 -5.87 34.95
CA LYS A 349 8.14 -5.95 34.04
C LYS A 349 8.84 -7.31 34.17
N LEU A 350 9.44 -7.78 33.09
CA LEU A 350 10.19 -9.03 33.11
C LEU A 350 11.43 -8.94 34.00
N ALA A 351 11.46 -9.74 35.06
CA ALA A 351 12.64 -9.94 35.88
C ALA A 351 13.58 -11.00 35.28
N GLY A 352 13.21 -11.60 34.15
CA GLY A 352 14.07 -12.27 33.18
C GLY A 352 13.25 -12.95 32.08
N GLY A 353 13.75 -12.97 30.85
CA GLY A 353 13.02 -13.45 29.68
C GLY A 353 13.05 -12.42 28.54
N ASN A 354 12.17 -12.63 27.55
CA ASN A 354 11.93 -11.71 26.44
C ASN A 354 10.51 -11.92 25.90
N ILE A 355 9.86 -10.83 25.51
CA ILE A 355 8.73 -10.82 24.58
C ILE A 355 9.28 -10.43 23.21
N GLN A 356 8.76 -11.04 22.16
CA GLN A 356 9.04 -10.65 20.79
C GLN A 356 7.73 -10.52 20.05
N LEU A 357 7.48 -9.31 19.58
CA LEU A 357 6.40 -9.03 18.66
C LEU A 357 6.88 -9.27 17.22
N HIS A 358 6.14 -10.12 16.51
CA HIS A 358 6.40 -10.48 15.12
C HIS A 358 5.19 -10.04 14.30
N GLY A 359 5.30 -8.95 13.54
CA GLY A 359 4.20 -8.50 12.70
C GLY A 359 4.22 -7.00 12.38
N GLU A 360 3.52 -6.65 11.31
CA GLU A 360 3.15 -5.26 11.03
C GLU A 360 2.07 -4.83 12.01
N SER A 361 2.22 -3.64 12.60
CA SER A 361 1.32 -3.16 13.65
C SER A 361 -0.15 -3.25 13.19
N PRO A 362 -1.05 -3.81 14.02
CA PRO A 362 -2.47 -3.81 13.73
C PRO A 362 -2.94 -2.38 13.52
N CYS A 363 -3.74 -2.25 12.48
CA CYS A 363 -4.67 -1.16 12.25
C CYS A 363 -5.25 -0.61 13.57
N PRO A 364 -5.19 0.72 13.80
CA PRO A 364 -5.85 1.41 14.91
C PRO A 364 -7.31 1.04 15.16
#